data_AF-A0A936GIA8-F1
#
_entry.id   AF-A0A936GIA8-F1
#
_cell.length_a   1.000
_cell.length_b   1.000
_cell.length_c   1.000
_cell.angle_alpha   90.00
_cell.angle_beta   90.00
_cell.angle_gamma   90.00
#
_symmetry.space_group_name_H-M   'P 1'
#
loop_
_entity.id
_entity.type
_entity.pdbx_description
1 polymer ?
#
loop_
_entity_poly.entity_id
_entity_poly.type
_entity_poly.pdbx_seq_one_letter_code
_entity_poly.pdbx_strand_id
1 'polypeptide(L)' 'MIECKSDKDKYSCKTVIGGYTIQSDTTADKGGQENGIRPHDILATAYASCLNMSVRMACDKKQLSIDSVTSKSD' A
#
# COMPACT_ATOMS: atom_id res chain seq x y z
N MET A 1 3.76 -15.76 2.73
CA MET A 1 3.42 -16.00 1.32
C MET A 1 2.51 -14.87 0.86
N ILE A 2 2.74 -14.35 -0.35
CA ILE A 2 1.88 -13.35 -0.99
C ILE A 2 1.21 -14.05 -2.17
N GLU A 3 -0.11 -14.06 -2.21
CA GLU A 3 -0.88 -14.60 -3.34
C GLU A 3 -1.76 -13.49 -3.92
N CYS A 4 -1.67 -13.24 -5.22
CA CYS A 4 -2.54 -12.30 -5.93
C CYS A 4 -3.24 -13.04 -7.08
N LYS A 5 -4.55 -12.89 -7.18
CA LYS A 5 -5.40 -13.51 -8.22
C LYS A 5 -6.27 -12.45 -8.86
N SER A 6 -6.36 -12.47 -10.18
CA SER A 6 -7.41 -11.73 -10.90
C SER A 6 -8.78 -12.30 -10.54
N ASP A 7 -9.78 -11.43 -10.42
CA ASP A 7 -11.17 -11.81 -10.21
C ASP A 7 -11.91 -11.95 -11.57
N LYS A 8 -13.19 -12.33 -11.53
CA LYS A 8 -14.08 -12.36 -12.69
C LYS A 8 -14.35 -10.95 -13.23
N ASP A 9 -14.35 -9.95 -12.35
CA ASP A 9 -14.53 -8.57 -12.73
C ASP A 9 -13.29 -8.04 -13.45
N LYS A 10 -13.52 -7.27 -14.52
CA LYS A 10 -12.47 -6.79 -15.40
C LYS A 10 -11.47 -5.93 -14.62
N TYR A 11 -10.19 -6.31 -14.70
CA TYR A 11 -9.05 -5.65 -14.03
C TYR A 11 -9.07 -5.64 -12.49
N SER A 12 -10.00 -6.38 -11.88
CA SER A 12 -10.03 -6.58 -10.42
C SER A 12 -9.06 -7.67 -10.00
N CYS A 13 -8.37 -7.45 -8.89
CA CYS A 13 -7.46 -8.41 -8.27
C CYS A 13 -7.69 -8.50 -6.76
N LYS A 14 -7.57 -9.71 -6.22
CA LYS A 14 -7.58 -9.99 -4.80
C LYS A 14 -6.22 -10.53 -4.36
N THR A 15 -5.60 -9.83 -3.42
CA THR A 15 -4.31 -10.18 -2.84
C THR A 15 -4.47 -10.62 -1.39
N VAL A 16 -3.87 -11.75 -1.00
CA VAL A 16 -3.84 -12.25 0.38
C VAL A 16 -2.40 -12.29 0.88
N ILE A 17 -2.13 -11.62 1.99
CA ILE A 17 -0.80 -11.50 2.61
C ILE A 17 -0.95 -11.57 4.12
N GLY A 18 -0.38 -12.60 4.76
CA GLY A 18 -0.30 -12.67 6.23
C GLY A 18 -1.65 -12.56 6.95
N GLY A 19 -2.74 -13.04 6.34
CA GLY A 19 -4.11 -12.93 6.88
C GLY A 19 -4.88 -11.67 6.43
N TYR A 20 -4.21 -10.69 5.83
CA TYR A 20 -4.84 -9.50 5.25
C TYR A 20 -5.28 -9.77 3.82
N THR A 21 -6.39 -9.15 3.43
CA THR A 21 -6.91 -9.15 2.06
C THR A 21 -6.89 -7.73 1.52
N ILE A 22 -6.35 -7.55 0.32
CA ILE A 22 -6.36 -6.28 -0.40
C ILE A 22 -7.08 -6.51 -1.73
N GLN A 23 -8.07 -5.67 -2.01
CA GLN A 23 -8.70 -5.59 -3.33
C GLN A 23 -8.08 -4.43 -4.10
N SER A 24 -7.61 -4.73 -5.30
CA SER A 24 -7.07 -3.73 -6.23
C SER A 24 -7.85 -3.72 -7.52
N ASP A 25 -7.99 -2.52 -8.09
CA ASP A 25 -8.77 -2.27 -9.30
C ASP A 25 -8.17 -1.07 -10.05
N THR A 26 -8.62 -0.83 -11.27
CA THR A 26 -8.38 0.40 -12.02
C THR A 26 -9.63 1.28 -12.02
N THR A 27 -9.48 2.50 -12.54
CA THR A 27 -10.57 3.47 -12.67
C THR A 27 -11.59 3.05 -13.74
N ALA A 28 -12.82 3.56 -13.62
CA ALA A 28 -13.93 3.21 -14.52
C ALA A 28 -13.64 3.62 -15.97
N ASP A 29 -12.98 4.76 -16.19
CA ASP A 29 -12.56 5.23 -17.53
C ASP A 29 -11.53 4.30 -18.20
N LYS A 30 -10.85 3.47 -17.42
CA LYS A 30 -9.91 2.44 -17.89
C LYS A 30 -10.52 1.04 -17.93
N GLY A 31 -11.83 0.94 -17.70
CA GLY A 31 -12.60 -0.30 -17.76
C GLY A 31 -12.54 -1.15 -16.49
N GLY A 32 -12.08 -0.59 -15.37
CA GLY A 32 -12.24 -1.18 -14.04
C GLY A 32 -13.61 -0.86 -13.44
N GLN A 33 -13.81 -1.22 -12.18
CA GLN A 33 -15.07 -0.99 -11.47
C GLN A 33 -14.94 0.02 -10.32
N GLU A 34 -13.75 0.56 -10.08
CA GLU A 34 -13.44 1.43 -8.94
C GLU A 34 -13.71 0.78 -7.58
N ASN A 35 -13.72 -0.55 -7.52
CA ASN A 35 -14.05 -1.32 -6.31
C ASN A 35 -12.82 -1.70 -5.48
N GLY A 36 -11.67 -1.05 -5.70
CA GLY A 36 -10.41 -1.39 -5.05
C GLY A 36 -9.39 -0.26 -5.10
N ILE A 37 -8.31 -0.44 -4.34
CA ILE A 37 -7.20 0.52 -4.32
C ILE A 37 -6.40 0.36 -5.60
N ARG A 38 -6.05 1.48 -6.25
CA ARG A 38 -5.23 1.41 -7.46
C ARG A 38 -3.85 0.85 -7.11
N PRO A 39 -3.28 -0.06 -7.91
CA PRO A 39 -2.00 -0.71 -7.59
C PRO A 39 -0.86 0.28 -7.29
N HIS A 40 -0.81 1.42 -7.96
CA HIS A 40 0.22 2.44 -7.70
C HIS A 40 0.04 3.14 -6.35
N ASP A 41 -1.18 3.31 -5.85
CA ASP A 41 -1.45 3.88 -4.52
C ASP A 41 -1.04 2.91 -3.41
N ILE A 42 -1.21 1.59 -3.65
CA ILE A 42 -0.70 0.54 -2.76
C ILE A 42 0.83 0.60 -2.68
N LEU A 43 1.50 0.71 -3.85
CA LEU A 43 2.95 0.81 -3.92
C LEU A 43 3.47 2.07 -3.20
N ALA A 44 2.84 3.22 -3.45
CA ALA A 44 3.18 4.48 -2.79
C ALA A 44 3.03 4.37 -1.27
N THR A 45 1.95 3.73 -0.79
CA THR A 45 1.70 3.51 0.63
C THR A 45 2.73 2.58 1.27
N ALA A 46 3.10 1.49 0.59
CA ALA A 46 4.15 0.58 1.04
C ALA A 46 5.50 1.30 1.15
N TYR A 47 5.84 2.12 0.15
CA TYR A 47 7.05 2.94 0.17
C TYR A 47 7.03 3.97 1.31
N ALA A 48 5.95 4.74 1.46
CA ALA A 48 5.81 5.72 2.53
C ALA A 48 5.92 5.07 3.92
N SER A 49 5.37 3.87 4.10
CA SER A 49 5.49 3.10 5.34
C SER A 49 6.95 2.71 5.60
N CYS A 50 7.66 2.16 4.60
CA CYS A 50 9.08 1.83 4.71
C CYS A 50 9.94 3.04 5.05
N LEU A 51 9.65 4.19 4.44
CA LEU A 51 10.37 5.44 4.71
C LEU A 51 10.15 5.90 6.15
N ASN A 52 8.90 5.97 6.60
CA ASN A 52 8.57 6.41 7.96
C ASN A 52 9.19 5.47 9.02
N MET A 53 9.16 4.15 8.79
CA MET A 53 9.85 3.18 9.64
C MET A 53 11.36 3.45 9.68
N SER A 54 11.97 3.70 8.52
CA SER A 54 13.41 3.97 8.42
C SER A 54 13.84 5.22 9.18
N VAL A 55 13.05 6.30 9.10
CA VAL A 55 13.29 7.54 9.85
C VAL A 55 13.25 7.26 11.36
N ARG A 56 12.21 6.56 11.84
CA ARG A 56 12.09 6.20 13.26
C ARG A 56 13.26 5.33 13.73
N MET A 57 13.63 4.30 12.96
CA MET A 57 14.81 3.48 13.26
C MET A 57 16.11 4.29 13.32
N ALA A 58 16.26 5.33 12.50
CA ALA A 58 17.42 6.21 12.54
C ALA A 58 17.42 7.13 13.77
N CYS A 59 16.26 7.65 14.17
CA CYS A 59 16.09 8.43 15.40
C CYS A 59 16.40 7.58 16.65
N ASP A 60 15.90 6.35 16.71
CA ASP A 60 16.15 5.41 17.80
C ASP A 60 17.65 5.15 17.98
N LYS A 61 18.38 4.89 16.88
CA LYS A 61 19.84 4.71 16.89
C LYS A 61 20.60 5.94 17.40
N LYS A 62 20.02 7.13 17.26
CA LYS A 62 20.57 8.40 17.71
C LYS A 62 20.02 8.84 19.07
N GLN A 63 19.19 8.02 19.71
CA GLN A 63 18.51 8.34 20.98
C GLN A 63 17.70 9.65 20.91
N LEU A 64 17.15 9.96 19.73
CA LEU A 64 16.27 11.11 19.53
C LEU A 64 14.83 10.70 19.76
N SER A 65 14.17 11.32 20.73
CA SER A 65 12.74 11.07 21.00
C SER A 65 11.87 11.85 20.00
N ILE A 66 11.05 11.12 19.24
CA ILE A 66 10.05 11.67 18.32
C ILE A 66 8.72 10.92 18.49
N ASP A 67 7.60 11.63 18.37
CA ASP A 67 6.28 11.01 18.52
C ASP A 67 5.85 10.28 17.23
N SER A 68 5.95 10.95 16.08
CA SER A 68 5.48 10.43 14.80
C SER A 68 6.21 11.01 13.59
N VAL A 69 6.12 10.29 12.47
CA VAL A 69 6.60 10.72 11.15
C VAL A 69 5.43 10.59 10.18
N THR A 70 5.19 11.63 9.39
CA THR A 70 4.16 11.63 8.34
C THR A 70 4.82 11.94 7.00
N SER A 71 4.51 11.14 5.98
CA SER A 71 4.92 11.36 4.60
C SER A 71 3.68 11.53 3.73
N LYS A 72 3.74 12.44 2.76
CA LYS A 72 2.66 12.71 1.80
C LYS A 72 3.23 12.66 0.38
N SER A 73 2.49 12.07 -0.54
CA SER A 73 2.76 12.13 -1.97
C SER A 73 1.49 12.61 -2.66
N ASP A 74 1.63 13.61 -3.51
CA ASP A 74 0.55 14.13 -4.37
C ASP A 74 0.37 13.25 -5.62
#